data_AF-A0A821N6Z9-F1
#
_entry.id   AF-A0A821N6Z9-F1
#
_cell.length_a   1.000
_cell.length_b   1.000
_cell.length_c   1.000
_cell.angle_alpha   90.00
_cell.angle_beta   90.00
_cell.angle_gamma   90.00
#
_symmetry.space_group_name_H-M   'P 1'
#
loop_
_entity.id
_entity.type
_entity.pdbx_description
1 polymer ?
#
loop_
_entity_poly.entity_id
_entity_poly.type
_entity_poly.pdbx_seq_one_letter_code
_entity_poly.pdbx_strand_id
1 'polypeptide(L)'
;MIGSLAGKRFFFGCDEGSSNSSRDAVSVVNHAKPSSCWNRCAVPAVKDENNRHIVIKNFATCRSCYATYVFTYGSTKSLNSHKCVKESSSISTSPSTKSPSWNSKINRFSSEKKKTLTSLIALWICQSIRPISIVEDEGFLNTIQQCLSWNGGPFNNINGNDILSSRSTITREINRQANDIRERLGVILRKGAKQECLAISPDLWSDKFKQNSSLGLTAHFVDDQHILHSIDLCCESYNVINKTAGNVLKSITAALSRFGLDQLMDKITSV
;
A
#
# COMPACT_ATOMS: atom_id res chain seq x y z
N MET A 1 20.64 -2.22 -1.94
CA MET A 1 19.88 -2.44 -0.69
C MET A 1 19.97 -1.17 0.14
N ILE A 2 18.90 -0.37 0.18
CA ILE A 2 18.77 0.74 1.14
C ILE A 2 17.38 0.57 1.73
N GLY A 3 17.36 0.18 3.00
CA GLY A 3 16.15 -0.12 3.75
C GLY A 3 15.32 1.13 4.03
N SER A 4 14.01 0.94 3.98
CA SER A 4 12.99 1.85 4.48
C SER A 4 13.20 2.12 5.96
N LEU A 5 13.48 3.38 6.33
CA LEU A 5 13.33 3.89 7.70
C LEU A 5 12.11 4.81 7.73
N ALA A 6 10.94 4.18 7.78
CA ALA A 6 9.71 4.85 8.17
C ALA A 6 9.79 5.22 9.66
N GLY A 7 9.63 6.51 9.96
CA GLY A 7 8.91 6.96 11.15
C GLY A 7 9.53 6.75 12.54
N LYS A 8 10.81 7.08 12.77
CA LYS A 8 11.26 7.41 14.14
C LYS A 8 11.08 8.90 14.39
N ARG A 9 10.08 9.27 15.21
CA ARG A 9 10.01 10.60 15.84
C ARG A 9 11.18 10.71 16.81
N PHE A 10 12.15 11.57 16.51
CA PHE A 10 13.10 12.03 17.53
C PHE A 10 12.42 13.12 18.34
N PHE A 11 11.98 12.78 19.56
CA PHE A 11 11.58 13.77 20.55
C PHE A 11 12.86 14.36 21.16
N PHE A 12 13.11 15.64 20.90
CA PHE A 12 14.05 16.42 21.71
C PHE A 12 13.22 17.07 22.81
N GLY A 13 13.25 16.46 24.00
CA GLY A 13 12.56 16.98 25.18
C GLY A 13 13.10 18.35 25.57
N CYS A 14 12.20 19.28 25.89
CA CYS A 14 12.52 20.39 26.78
C CYS A 14 12.16 19.89 28.18
N ASP A 15 13.17 19.52 28.98
CA ASP A 15 13.00 19.36 30.42
C ASP A 15 13.41 20.67 31.09
N GLU A 16 12.46 21.23 31.85
CA GLU A 16 12.75 22.16 32.93
C GLU A 16 13.40 21.38 34.07
N GLY A 17 14.61 21.79 34.48
CA GLY A 17 15.16 21.46 35.80
C GLY A 17 16.28 20.43 35.85
N SER A 18 17.50 20.97 36.00
CA SER A 18 18.60 20.46 36.86
C SER A 18 19.48 19.27 36.42
N SER A 19 20.77 19.63 36.26
CA SER A 19 22.02 18.89 36.54
C SER A 19 22.73 18.09 35.44
N ASN A 20 23.83 18.70 34.97
CA ASN A 20 25.10 18.18 34.44
C ASN A 20 25.12 16.92 33.55
N SER A 21 25.18 17.17 32.25
CA SER A 21 25.97 16.41 31.27
C SER A 21 26.12 17.29 30.04
N SER A 22 27.37 17.58 29.64
CA SER A 22 27.72 18.36 28.44
C SER A 22 27.07 17.73 27.20
N ARG A 23 25.89 18.23 26.83
CA ARG A 23 25.17 17.86 25.62
C ARG A 23 25.21 19.07 24.70
N ASP A 24 25.86 18.91 23.55
CA ASP A 24 25.96 19.94 22.54
C ASP A 24 24.56 20.50 22.21
N ALA A 25 24.33 21.77 22.56
CA ALA A 25 23.04 22.41 22.34
C ALA A 25 22.79 22.57 20.83
N VAL A 26 21.90 21.74 20.29
CA VAL A 26 21.48 21.83 18.89
C VAL A 26 20.67 23.11 18.70
N SER A 27 21.18 23.99 17.85
CA SER A 27 20.58 25.26 17.47
C SER A 27 19.91 25.16 16.10
N VAL A 28 19.03 26.11 15.76
CA VAL A 28 18.29 26.12 14.49
C VAL A 28 18.67 27.37 13.70
N VAL A 29 19.25 27.20 12.52
CA VAL A 29 19.78 28.30 11.68
C VAL A 29 19.07 28.41 10.33
N ASN A 30 19.12 29.60 9.73
CA ASN A 30 18.46 29.88 8.45
C ASN A 30 19.12 29.10 7.31
N HIS A 31 18.31 28.56 6.40
CA HIS A 31 18.81 27.95 5.18
C HIS A 31 19.18 29.02 4.15
N ALA A 32 20.31 28.86 3.46
CA ALA A 32 20.88 29.89 2.60
C ALA A 32 20.09 30.17 1.30
N LYS A 33 19.22 29.25 0.85
CA LYS A 33 18.45 29.42 -0.40
C LYS A 33 17.03 29.93 -0.13
N PRO A 34 16.55 30.94 -0.88
CA PRO A 34 15.21 31.50 -0.72
C PRO A 34 14.17 30.58 -1.38
N SER A 35 13.51 29.75 -0.58
CA SER A 35 12.26 29.12 -0.98
C SER A 35 11.24 29.24 0.15
N SER A 36 9.97 29.37 -0.20
CA SER A 36 8.89 29.70 0.75
C SER A 36 8.74 28.72 1.92
N CYS A 37 9.19 27.48 1.76
CA CYS A 37 9.22 26.50 2.85
C CYS A 37 10.21 26.87 3.97
N TRP A 38 11.30 27.59 3.67
CA TRP A 38 12.30 28.01 4.66
C TRP A 38 11.86 29.20 5.53
N ASN A 39 10.71 29.81 5.24
CA ASN A 39 10.07 30.73 6.19
C ASN A 39 9.52 29.97 7.41
N ARG A 40 9.16 28.69 7.24
CA ARG A 40 8.55 27.85 8.28
C ARG A 40 9.49 26.78 8.82
N CYS A 41 10.50 26.41 8.04
CA CYS A 41 11.51 25.42 8.39
C CYS A 41 12.89 26.08 8.45
N ALA A 42 13.79 25.48 9.21
CA ALA A 42 15.17 25.90 9.32
C ALA A 42 16.06 24.65 9.44
N VAL A 43 17.37 24.80 9.36
CA VAL A 43 18.28 23.65 9.44
C VAL A 43 18.86 23.53 10.85
N PRO A 44 18.89 22.32 11.43
CA PRO A 44 19.54 22.11 12.72
C PRO A 44 21.07 22.23 12.55
N ALA A 45 21.72 22.85 13.52
CA ALA A 45 23.16 23.07 13.55
C ALA A 45 23.72 22.89 14.96
N VAL A 46 24.92 22.30 15.05
CA VAL A 46 25.67 22.11 16.30
C VAL A 46 26.75 23.18 16.38
N LYS A 47 27.05 23.70 17.57
CA LYS A 47 28.17 24.63 17.76
C LYS A 47 29.47 23.85 17.94
N ASP A 48 30.49 24.26 17.20
CA ASP A 48 31.86 23.79 17.37
C ASP A 48 32.55 24.47 18.57
N GLU A 49 33.72 23.99 18.98
CA GLU A 49 34.56 24.55 20.07
C GLU A 49 34.87 26.05 19.87
N ASN A 50 34.83 26.50 18.61
CA ASN A 50 35.01 27.89 18.20
C ASN A 50 33.70 28.70 18.09
N ASN A 51 32.59 28.23 18.69
CA ASN A 51 31.25 28.84 18.62
C ASN A 51 30.67 29.00 17.20
N ARG A 52 31.16 28.23 16.22
CA ARG A 52 30.68 28.24 14.83
C ARG A 52 29.57 27.21 14.63
N HIS A 53 28.53 27.55 13.86
CA HIS A 53 27.41 26.65 13.58
C HIS A 53 27.74 25.67 12.44
N ILE A 54 27.83 24.38 12.77
CA ILE A 54 27.95 23.27 11.81
C ILE A 54 26.56 22.75 11.47
N VAL A 55 26.10 23.01 10.25
CA VAL A 55 24.79 22.58 9.76
C VAL A 55 24.73 21.07 9.55
N ILE A 56 23.71 20.43 10.13
CA ILE A 56 23.43 19.00 9.91
C ILE A 56 22.73 18.86 8.56
N LYS A 57 23.44 18.30 7.57
CA LYS A 57 22.95 18.16 6.19
C LYS A 57 21.76 17.19 6.10
N ASN A 58 20.87 17.44 5.13
CA ASN A 58 19.68 16.62 4.83
C ASN A 58 18.59 16.60 5.91
N PHE A 59 18.68 17.48 6.93
CA PHE A 59 17.65 17.62 7.95
C PHE A 59 17.10 19.04 7.99
N ALA A 60 15.80 19.17 8.22
CA ALA A 60 15.13 20.44 8.42
C ALA A 60 14.14 20.34 9.58
N THR A 61 14.11 21.36 10.42
CA THR A 61 13.29 21.45 11.62
C THR A 61 12.22 22.53 11.42
N CYS A 62 10.96 22.19 11.69
CA CYS A 62 9.88 23.17 11.69
C CYS A 62 10.03 24.13 12.88
N ARG A 63 9.95 25.45 12.65
CA ARG A 63 10.09 26.44 13.73
C ARG A 63 8.93 26.42 14.73
N SER A 64 7.75 25.97 14.30
CA SER A 64 6.53 26.02 15.12
C SER A 64 6.39 24.78 16.00
N CYS A 65 6.56 23.58 15.44
CA CYS A 65 6.41 22.32 16.18
C CYS A 65 7.73 21.67 16.59
N TYR A 66 8.89 22.23 16.19
CA TYR A 66 10.22 21.68 16.46
C TYR A 66 10.45 20.25 15.95
N ALA A 67 9.56 19.72 15.11
CA ALA A 67 9.75 18.43 14.48
C ALA A 67 10.81 18.51 13.37
N THR A 68 11.75 17.55 13.37
CA THR A 68 12.85 17.45 12.41
C THR A 68 12.57 16.37 11.37
N TYR A 69 12.80 16.69 10.10
CA TYR A 69 12.50 15.87 8.93
C TYR A 69 13.72 15.70 8.04
N VAL A 70 13.83 14.53 7.42
CA VAL A 70 14.80 14.30 6.34
C VAL A 70 14.29 14.96 5.06
N PHE A 71 15.16 15.70 4.37
CA PHE A 71 14.89 16.25 3.05
C PHE A 71 16.08 16.02 2.13
N THR A 72 15.81 15.87 0.83
CA THR A 72 16.83 15.70 -0.20
C THR A 72 17.07 17.03 -0.89
N TYR A 73 18.33 17.40 -1.12
CA TYR A 73 18.68 18.59 -1.91
C TYR A 73 18.06 18.48 -3.31
N GLY A 74 17.15 19.41 -3.63
CA GLY A 74 16.40 19.44 -4.90
C GLY A 74 14.90 19.14 -4.77
N SER A 75 14.41 18.69 -3.61
CA SER A 75 12.97 18.46 -3.38
C SER A 75 12.53 18.99 -2.02
N THR A 76 11.52 19.87 -2.03
CA THR A 76 10.89 20.43 -0.83
C THR A 76 9.54 19.76 -0.52
N LYS A 77 9.23 18.65 -1.18
CA LYS A 77 7.93 17.95 -1.06
C LYS A 77 7.64 17.47 0.37
N SER A 78 8.65 16.94 1.08
CA SER A 78 8.50 16.48 2.47
C SER A 78 8.30 17.63 3.46
N LEU A 79 8.83 18.82 3.15
CA LEU A 79 8.68 20.02 3.98
C LEU A 79 7.32 20.69 3.75
N ASN A 80 6.83 20.68 2.51
CA ASN A 80 5.55 21.28 2.14
C ASN A 80 4.34 20.43 2.54
N SER A 81 4.51 19.11 2.68
CA SER A 81 3.44 18.21 3.15
C SER A 81 3.25 18.23 4.67
N HIS A 82 4.17 18.85 5.42
CA HIS A 82 4.06 18.99 6.87
C HIS A 82 2.89 19.92 7.25
N LYS A 83 2.00 19.42 8.11
CA LYS A 83 0.95 20.21 8.77
C LYS A 83 1.30 20.34 10.25
N CYS A 84 1.63 21.56 10.68
CA CYS A 84 1.93 21.85 12.07
C CYS A 84 0.63 21.81 12.89
N VAL A 85 0.65 21.17 14.06
CA VAL A 85 -0.54 20.95 14.91
C VAL A 85 -0.69 22.04 16.00
N LYS A 86 0.14 23.08 16.03
CA LYS A 86 -0.01 24.14 17.05
C LYS A 86 -1.15 25.12 16.72
N GLU A 87 -2.20 25.01 17.52
CA GLU A 87 -3.18 25.99 18.00
C GLU A 87 -3.50 27.20 17.10
N SER A 88 -4.70 27.11 16.54
CA SER A 88 -5.53 28.24 16.16
C SER A 88 -5.86 29.13 17.36
N SER A 89 -5.03 30.14 17.64
CA SER A 89 -5.43 31.25 18.49
C SER A 89 -4.49 32.44 18.35
N SER A 90 -4.85 33.37 17.47
CA SER A 90 -4.82 34.80 17.78
C SER A 90 -5.46 35.60 16.63
N ILE A 91 -6.50 36.32 17.01
CA ILE A 91 -7.16 37.39 16.27
C ILE A 91 -6.13 38.50 16.01
N SER A 92 -6.00 38.95 14.77
CA SER A 92 -5.37 40.23 14.45
C SER A 92 -6.05 40.81 13.21
N THR A 93 -6.81 41.87 13.48
CA THR A 93 -7.60 42.69 12.57
C THR A 93 -6.68 43.45 11.60
N SER A 94 -6.87 43.29 10.30
CA SER A 94 -6.41 44.24 9.27
C SER A 94 -7.24 44.06 7.99
N PRO A 95 -7.82 45.12 7.41
CA PRO A 95 -8.68 45.00 6.24
C PRO A 95 -7.81 44.94 4.98
N SER A 96 -7.48 43.73 4.52
CA SER A 96 -6.98 43.56 3.16
C SER A 96 -8.11 43.12 2.25
N THR A 97 -8.27 43.91 1.18
CA THR A 97 -9.13 43.70 0.04
C THR A 97 -9.22 42.23 -0.33
N LYS A 98 -10.43 41.67 -0.21
CA LYS A 98 -10.79 40.33 -0.67
C LYS A 98 -10.55 40.26 -2.18
N SER A 99 -9.35 39.84 -2.60
CA SER A 99 -9.26 39.13 -3.86
C SER A 99 -10.03 37.82 -3.65
N PRO A 100 -10.99 37.45 -4.53
CA PRO A 100 -11.59 36.15 -4.45
C PRO A 100 -10.48 35.16 -4.78
N SER A 101 -9.89 34.57 -3.73
CA SER A 101 -9.10 33.36 -3.86
C SER A 101 -9.97 32.40 -4.65
N TRP A 102 -9.51 32.07 -5.86
CA TRP A 102 -9.96 30.92 -6.62
C TRP A 102 -9.74 29.65 -5.78
N ASN A 103 -10.58 29.46 -4.78
CA ASN A 103 -11.10 28.16 -4.45
C ASN A 103 -12.03 27.79 -5.60
N SER A 104 -11.44 27.46 -6.75
CA SER A 104 -12.13 26.53 -7.64
C SER A 104 -12.40 25.32 -6.76
N LYS A 105 -13.68 24.97 -6.67
CA LYS A 105 -14.13 23.68 -6.15
C LYS A 105 -13.44 22.61 -7.01
N ILE A 106 -12.20 22.25 -6.68
CA ILE A 106 -11.61 21.02 -7.19
C ILE A 106 -12.48 19.95 -6.54
N ASN A 107 -13.45 19.46 -7.30
CA ASN A 107 -14.25 18.31 -6.92
C ASN A 107 -13.29 17.14 -6.74
N ARG A 108 -12.72 17.02 -5.55
CA ARG A 108 -11.86 15.90 -5.20
C ARG A 108 -12.77 14.69 -5.13
N PHE A 109 -12.50 13.72 -5.99
CA PHE A 109 -13.13 12.41 -5.91
C PHE A 109 -12.91 11.88 -4.47
N SER A 110 -14.00 11.66 -3.72
CA SER A 110 -13.89 11.29 -2.30
C SER A 110 -13.09 9.99 -2.17
N SER A 111 -12.28 9.89 -1.10
CA SER A 111 -11.45 8.69 -0.85
C SER A 111 -12.27 7.40 -0.83
N GLU A 112 -13.49 7.44 -0.28
CA GLU A 112 -14.36 6.27 -0.21
C GLU A 112 -14.82 5.82 -1.60
N LYS A 113 -15.34 6.74 -2.42
CA LYS A 113 -15.70 6.42 -3.82
C LYS A 113 -14.51 5.88 -4.62
N LYS A 114 -13.29 6.41 -4.39
CA LYS A 114 -12.07 5.88 -5.03
C LYS A 114 -11.80 4.44 -4.63
N LYS A 115 -11.96 4.14 -3.34
CA LYS A 115 -11.80 2.78 -2.81
C LYS A 115 -12.85 1.84 -3.40
N THR A 116 -14.11 2.24 -3.46
CA THR A 116 -15.19 1.45 -4.09
C THR A 116 -14.88 1.16 -5.56
N LEU A 117 -14.52 2.19 -6.33
CA LEU A 117 -14.16 2.00 -7.75
C LEU A 117 -12.95 1.08 -7.92
N THR A 118 -11.92 1.24 -7.08
CA THR A 118 -10.73 0.37 -7.08
C THR A 118 -11.12 -1.08 -6.83
N SER A 119 -12.02 -1.33 -5.87
CA SER A 119 -12.53 -2.67 -5.56
C SER A 119 -13.29 -3.29 -6.73
N LEU A 120 -14.13 -2.50 -7.41
CA LEU A 120 -14.91 -2.96 -8.58
C LEU A 120 -14.01 -3.26 -9.78
N ILE A 121 -13.03 -2.41 -10.06
CA ILE A 121 -12.08 -2.63 -11.16
C ILE A 121 -11.22 -3.87 -10.88
N ALA A 122 -10.74 -4.04 -9.65
CA ALA A 122 -10.00 -5.24 -9.26
C ALA A 122 -10.82 -6.52 -9.50
N LEU A 123 -12.10 -6.51 -9.08
CA LEU A 123 -13.01 -7.63 -9.30
C LEU A 123 -13.24 -7.90 -10.79
N TRP A 124 -13.52 -6.85 -11.57
CA TRP A 124 -13.74 -6.95 -13.02
C TRP A 124 -12.51 -7.52 -13.74
N ILE A 125 -11.31 -7.04 -13.40
CA ILE A 125 -10.04 -7.56 -13.95
C ILE A 125 -9.93 -9.05 -13.73
N CYS A 126 -10.22 -9.53 -12.51
CA CYS A 126 -10.14 -10.95 -12.19
C CYS A 126 -11.23 -11.78 -12.90
N GLN A 127 -12.48 -11.33 -12.86
CA GLN A 127 -13.62 -12.06 -13.47
C GLN A 127 -13.51 -12.14 -14.99
N SER A 128 -12.98 -11.11 -15.63
CA SER A 128 -12.84 -11.04 -17.10
C SER A 128 -11.43 -11.38 -17.58
N ILE A 129 -10.54 -11.85 -16.70
CA ILE A 129 -9.15 -12.25 -17.00
C ILE A 129 -8.43 -11.16 -17.82
N ARG A 130 -8.55 -9.89 -17.39
CA ARG A 130 -7.93 -8.75 -18.07
C ARG A 130 -6.50 -8.54 -17.56
N PRO A 131 -5.59 -8.01 -18.40
CA PRO A 131 -4.28 -7.59 -17.90
C PRO A 131 -4.45 -6.42 -16.92
N ILE A 132 -3.70 -6.42 -15.82
CA ILE A 132 -3.78 -5.35 -14.81
C ILE A 132 -3.39 -3.98 -15.41
N SER A 133 -2.55 -3.96 -16.45
CA SER A 133 -2.15 -2.75 -17.18
C SER A 133 -3.31 -2.06 -17.90
N ILE A 134 -4.49 -2.67 -18.00
CA ILE A 134 -5.67 -2.05 -18.61
C ILE A 134 -6.07 -0.73 -17.92
N VAL A 135 -5.72 -0.55 -16.65
CA VAL A 135 -6.01 0.69 -15.89
C VAL A 135 -5.15 1.87 -16.33
N GLU A 136 -4.12 1.62 -17.14
CA GLU A 136 -3.23 2.63 -17.74
C GLU A 136 -3.42 2.69 -19.26
N ASP A 137 -4.41 1.97 -19.81
CA ASP A 137 -4.74 2.02 -21.22
C ASP A 137 -5.42 3.33 -21.58
N GLU A 138 -4.91 4.02 -22.60
CA GLU A 138 -5.42 5.31 -23.05
C GLU A 138 -6.88 5.22 -23.54
N GLY A 139 -7.26 4.15 -24.23
CA GLY A 139 -8.63 3.95 -24.70
C GLY A 139 -9.62 3.79 -23.55
N PHE A 140 -9.22 3.03 -22.52
CA PHE A 140 -10.00 2.89 -21.30
C PHE A 140 -10.12 4.21 -20.53
N LEU A 141 -9.00 4.93 -20.35
CA LEU A 141 -8.99 6.25 -19.71
C LEU A 141 -9.89 7.25 -20.43
N ASN A 142 -9.82 7.30 -21.76
CA ASN A 142 -10.67 8.15 -22.59
C ASN A 142 -12.14 7.79 -22.45
N THR A 143 -12.46 6.49 -22.40
CA THR A 143 -13.85 6.02 -22.19
C THR A 143 -14.38 6.49 -20.84
N ILE A 144 -13.60 6.34 -19.76
CA ILE A 144 -13.97 6.82 -18.42
C ILE A 144 -14.14 8.34 -18.42
N GLN A 145 -13.24 9.08 -19.07
CA GLN A 145 -13.33 10.54 -19.19
C GLN A 145 -14.61 10.99 -19.92
N GLN A 146 -15.00 10.28 -20.99
CA GLN A 146 -16.25 10.56 -21.68
C GLN A 146 -17.47 10.23 -20.82
N CYS A 147 -17.47 9.12 -20.08
CA CYS A 147 -18.56 8.82 -19.15
C CYS A 147 -18.71 9.90 -18.06
N LEU A 148 -17.62 10.52 -17.62
CA LEU A 148 -17.63 11.60 -16.63
C LEU A 148 -18.11 12.94 -17.20
N SER A 149 -17.98 13.15 -18.51
CA SER A 149 -18.42 14.38 -19.18
C SER A 149 -19.93 14.36 -19.50
N TRP A 150 -20.55 13.18 -19.50
CA TRP A 150 -21.98 13.02 -19.74
C TRP A 150 -22.84 13.82 -18.74
N ASN A 151 -23.96 14.33 -19.26
CA ASN A 151 -24.99 15.06 -18.51
C ASN A 151 -24.53 16.33 -17.78
N GLY A 152 -23.44 16.97 -18.23
CA GLY A 152 -22.92 18.19 -17.60
C GLY A 152 -22.54 17.98 -16.12
N GLY A 153 -22.18 16.74 -15.77
CA GLY A 153 -21.98 16.31 -14.40
C GLY A 153 -20.90 17.16 -13.70
N PRO A 154 -20.95 17.24 -12.35
CA PRO A 154 -20.02 18.06 -11.56
C PRO A 154 -18.54 17.62 -11.68
N PHE A 155 -18.26 16.54 -12.42
CA PHE A 155 -16.96 15.92 -12.57
C PHE A 155 -16.29 16.19 -13.93
N ASN A 156 -16.84 17.09 -14.75
CA ASN A 156 -16.24 17.52 -16.01
C ASN A 156 -14.79 18.02 -15.88
N ASN A 157 -14.41 18.52 -14.70
CA ASN A 157 -13.08 19.02 -14.37
C ASN A 157 -12.16 17.99 -13.68
N ILE A 158 -12.58 16.72 -13.54
CA ILE A 158 -11.72 15.66 -13.01
C ILE A 158 -11.06 14.91 -14.16
N ASN A 159 -9.74 14.77 -14.10
CA ASN A 159 -8.97 13.95 -15.02
C ASN A 159 -9.20 12.46 -14.69
N GLY A 160 -9.49 11.62 -15.70
CA GLY A 160 -9.65 10.17 -15.54
C GLY A 160 -8.47 9.51 -14.81
N ASN A 161 -7.25 10.02 -14.99
CA ASN A 161 -6.05 9.55 -14.28
C ASN A 161 -6.09 9.79 -12.76
N ASP A 162 -6.83 10.81 -12.30
CA ASP A 162 -6.99 11.09 -10.87
C ASP A 162 -8.02 10.17 -10.21
N ILE A 163 -8.89 9.56 -11.01
CA ILE A 163 -9.97 8.67 -10.55
C ILE A 163 -9.47 7.24 -10.49
N LEU A 164 -8.80 6.77 -11.54
CA LEU A 164 -8.27 5.41 -11.56
C LEU A 164 -7.13 5.25 -10.53
N SER A 165 -7.04 4.04 -10.02
CA SER A 165 -5.96 3.64 -9.12
C SER A 165 -4.81 3.07 -9.94
N SER A 166 -3.58 3.33 -9.49
CA SER A 166 -2.39 2.77 -10.11
C SER A 166 -2.44 1.24 -10.17
N ARG A 167 -1.71 0.65 -11.12
CA ARG A 167 -1.54 -0.81 -11.23
C ARG A 167 -1.15 -1.45 -9.89
N SER A 168 -0.21 -0.84 -9.17
CA SER A 168 0.23 -1.31 -7.84
C SER A 168 -0.89 -1.31 -6.79
N THR A 169 -1.78 -0.32 -6.83
CA THR A 169 -2.93 -0.23 -5.91
C THR A 169 -3.98 -1.28 -6.26
N ILE A 170 -4.24 -1.48 -7.54
CA ILE A 170 -5.16 -2.53 -8.04
C ILE A 170 -4.62 -3.91 -7.69
N THR A 171 -3.33 -4.20 -7.91
CA THR A 171 -2.70 -5.46 -7.51
C THR A 171 -2.83 -5.71 -6.01
N ARG A 172 -2.60 -4.70 -5.17
CA ARG A 172 -2.80 -4.83 -3.72
C ARG A 172 -4.25 -5.15 -3.38
N GLU A 173 -5.21 -4.51 -4.05
CA GLU A 173 -6.63 -4.76 -3.82
C GLU A 173 -7.06 -6.16 -4.29
N ILE A 174 -6.56 -6.63 -5.44
CA ILE A 174 -6.74 -8.02 -5.91
C ILE A 174 -6.24 -9.00 -4.86
N ASN A 175 -5.02 -8.81 -4.35
CA ASN A 175 -4.45 -9.69 -3.33
C ASN A 175 -5.26 -9.66 -2.02
N ARG A 176 -5.75 -8.47 -1.62
CA ARG A 176 -6.61 -8.32 -0.44
C ARG A 176 -7.90 -9.12 -0.61
N GLN A 177 -8.62 -8.94 -1.73
CA GLN A 177 -9.84 -9.68 -2.02
C GLN A 177 -9.60 -11.19 -2.13
N ALA A 178 -8.50 -11.61 -2.76
CA ALA A 178 -8.14 -13.02 -2.85
C ALA A 178 -7.90 -13.63 -1.46
N ASN A 179 -7.26 -12.90 -0.53
CA ASN A 179 -7.08 -13.37 0.84
C ASN A 179 -8.40 -13.49 1.60
N ASP A 180 -9.30 -12.50 1.47
CA ASP A 180 -10.64 -12.58 2.08
C ASP A 180 -11.42 -13.81 1.56
N ILE A 181 -11.32 -14.10 0.26
CA ILE A 181 -11.96 -15.26 -0.36
C ILE A 181 -11.33 -16.57 0.15
N ARG A 182 -9.99 -16.65 0.22
CA ARG A 182 -9.27 -17.83 0.75
C ARG A 182 -9.67 -18.14 2.19
N GLU A 183 -9.81 -17.12 3.03
CA GLU A 183 -10.21 -17.29 4.42
C GLU A 183 -11.61 -17.91 4.53
N ARG A 184 -12.59 -17.36 3.77
CA ARG A 184 -13.96 -17.89 3.71
C ARG A 184 -13.99 -19.30 3.15
N LEU A 185 -13.27 -19.54 2.05
CA LEU A 185 -13.18 -20.85 1.43
C LEU A 185 -12.53 -21.86 2.38
N GLY A 186 -11.51 -21.47 3.13
CA GLY A 186 -10.87 -22.32 4.13
C GLY A 186 -11.85 -22.82 5.20
N VAL A 187 -12.83 -22.00 5.62
CA VAL A 187 -13.89 -22.45 6.55
C VAL A 187 -14.71 -23.57 5.93
N ILE A 188 -15.12 -23.42 4.67
CA ILE A 188 -15.92 -24.41 3.94
C ILE A 188 -15.13 -25.71 3.75
N LEU A 189 -13.89 -25.61 3.26
CA LEU A 189 -13.04 -26.77 3.01
C LEU A 189 -12.73 -27.54 4.29
N ARG A 190 -12.45 -26.86 5.42
CA ARG A 190 -12.25 -27.52 6.71
C ARG A 190 -13.50 -28.26 7.21
N LYS A 191 -14.69 -27.74 6.93
CA LYS A 191 -15.95 -28.46 7.22
C LYS A 191 -16.03 -29.72 6.36
N GLY A 192 -15.84 -29.60 5.05
CA GLY A 192 -15.84 -30.75 4.12
C GLY A 192 -14.81 -31.82 4.49
N ALA A 193 -13.60 -31.40 4.89
CA ALA A 193 -12.55 -32.31 5.37
C ALA A 193 -12.96 -33.10 6.62
N LYS A 194 -13.60 -32.44 7.60
CA LYS A 194 -14.10 -33.10 8.82
C LYS A 194 -15.24 -34.09 8.53
N GLN A 195 -16.02 -33.83 7.50
CA GLN A 195 -17.12 -34.69 7.06
C GLN A 195 -16.68 -35.76 6.07
N GLU A 196 -15.38 -35.85 5.76
CA GLU A 196 -14.83 -36.79 4.77
C GLU A 196 -15.45 -36.63 3.37
N CYS A 197 -15.94 -35.42 3.07
CA CYS A 197 -16.58 -35.04 1.80
C CYS A 197 -15.72 -34.07 0.98
N LEU A 198 -14.40 -34.03 1.24
CA LEU A 198 -13.44 -33.20 0.51
C LEU A 198 -12.42 -34.10 -0.19
N ALA A 199 -12.25 -33.91 -1.49
CA ALA A 199 -11.16 -34.46 -2.27
C ALA A 199 -10.29 -33.33 -2.83
N ILE A 200 -8.98 -33.57 -2.89
CA ILE A 200 -8.01 -32.66 -3.50
C ILE A 200 -7.37 -33.37 -4.69
N SER A 201 -7.45 -32.73 -5.85
CA SER A 201 -6.87 -33.21 -7.10
C SER A 201 -5.66 -32.34 -7.44
N PRO A 202 -4.42 -32.82 -7.24
CA PRO A 202 -3.25 -32.13 -7.73
C PRO A 202 -3.05 -32.41 -9.23
N ASP A 203 -2.72 -31.37 -9.98
CA ASP A 203 -2.32 -31.45 -11.38
C ASP A 203 -0.91 -30.86 -11.54
N LEU A 204 0.02 -31.63 -12.12
CA LEU A 204 1.40 -31.21 -12.31
C LEU A 204 1.77 -31.34 -13.80
N TRP A 205 2.01 -30.21 -14.45
CA TRP A 205 2.39 -30.19 -15.86
C TRP A 205 3.68 -29.40 -16.09
N SER A 206 4.23 -29.51 -17.30
CA SER A 206 5.43 -28.79 -17.71
C SER A 206 5.18 -28.11 -19.06
N ASP A 207 5.44 -26.80 -19.11
CA ASP A 207 5.40 -26.02 -20.34
C ASP A 207 6.79 -26.07 -20.97
N LYS A 208 6.92 -26.78 -22.09
CA LYS A 208 8.18 -26.89 -22.84
C LYS A 208 8.58 -25.58 -23.52
N PHE A 209 7.63 -24.69 -23.80
CA PHE A 209 7.93 -23.42 -24.45
C PHE A 209 8.49 -22.42 -23.41
N LYS A 210 7.85 -22.34 -22.24
CA LYS A 210 8.30 -21.49 -21.14
C LYS A 210 9.38 -22.12 -20.27
N GLN A 211 9.71 -23.39 -20.51
CA GLN A 211 10.67 -24.19 -19.74
C GLN A 211 10.40 -24.13 -18.23
N ASN A 212 9.11 -24.19 -17.86
CA ASN A 212 8.68 -24.18 -16.47
C ASN A 212 7.75 -25.35 -16.17
N SER A 213 7.65 -25.71 -14.89
CA SER A 213 6.66 -26.66 -14.41
C SER A 213 5.65 -25.92 -13.55
N SER A 214 4.42 -26.38 -13.52
CA SER A 214 3.35 -25.76 -12.73
C SER A 214 2.58 -26.82 -11.97
N LEU A 215 2.16 -26.46 -10.75
CA LEU A 215 1.31 -27.26 -9.88
C LEU A 215 -0.03 -26.55 -9.71
N GLY A 216 -1.09 -27.17 -10.21
CA GLY A 216 -2.48 -26.83 -9.94
C GLY A 216 -3.02 -27.66 -8.79
N LEU A 217 -3.88 -27.07 -7.96
CA LEU A 217 -4.67 -27.80 -6.97
C LEU A 217 -6.14 -27.43 -7.13
N THR A 218 -6.99 -28.45 -7.25
CA THR A 218 -8.45 -28.29 -7.30
C THR A 218 -9.07 -29.03 -6.12
N ALA A 219 -9.98 -28.36 -5.41
CA ALA A 219 -10.79 -28.97 -4.36
C ALA A 219 -12.15 -29.37 -4.91
N HIS A 220 -12.59 -30.57 -4.54
CA HIS A 220 -13.89 -31.11 -4.88
C HIS A 220 -14.64 -31.44 -3.59
N PHE A 221 -15.86 -30.92 -3.42
CA PHE A 221 -16.69 -31.25 -2.25
C PHE A 221 -18.17 -31.15 -2.58
N VAL A 222 -19.00 -31.89 -1.84
CA VAL A 222 -20.46 -31.81 -1.93
C VAL A 222 -20.97 -30.98 -0.76
N ASP A 223 -21.84 -30.00 -1.02
CA ASP A 223 -22.44 -29.17 0.04
C ASP A 223 -23.68 -29.81 0.67
N ASP A 224 -24.27 -29.13 1.66
CA ASP A 224 -25.47 -29.63 2.37
C ASP A 224 -26.70 -29.72 1.44
N GLN A 225 -26.66 -29.04 0.28
CA GLN A 225 -27.67 -29.07 -0.77
C GLN A 225 -27.41 -30.17 -1.81
N HIS A 226 -26.42 -31.03 -1.57
CA HIS A 226 -26.00 -32.11 -2.46
C HIS A 226 -25.47 -31.63 -3.82
N ILE A 227 -24.94 -30.40 -3.87
CA ILE A 227 -24.32 -29.82 -5.06
C ILE A 227 -22.82 -30.11 -5.01
N LEU A 228 -22.28 -30.68 -6.09
CA LEU A 228 -20.84 -30.85 -6.26
C LEU A 228 -20.21 -29.51 -6.65
N HIS A 229 -19.26 -29.07 -5.83
CA HIS A 229 -18.40 -27.92 -6.10
C HIS A 229 -17.01 -28.38 -6.52
N SER A 230 -16.46 -27.73 -7.54
CA SER A 230 -15.09 -27.91 -8.02
C SER A 230 -14.43 -26.55 -8.10
N ILE A 231 -13.42 -26.31 -7.25
CA ILE A 231 -12.82 -24.99 -7.07
C ILE A 231 -11.30 -25.08 -7.18
N ASP A 232 -10.73 -24.31 -8.09
CA ASP A 232 -9.28 -24.17 -8.20
C ASP A 232 -8.74 -23.36 -7.01
N LEU A 233 -7.86 -23.99 -6.23
CA LEU A 233 -7.25 -23.38 -5.05
C LEU A 233 -6.03 -22.54 -5.43
N CYS A 234 -5.20 -23.07 -6.32
CA CYS A 234 -4.00 -22.38 -6.80
C CYS A 234 -3.47 -22.98 -8.11
N CYS A 235 -2.72 -22.16 -8.83
CA CYS A 235 -1.82 -22.57 -9.90
C CYS A 235 -0.49 -21.86 -9.66
N GLU A 236 0.56 -22.63 -9.36
CA GLU A 236 1.85 -22.10 -8.95
C GLU A 236 2.99 -22.66 -9.79
N SER A 237 4.01 -21.84 -10.01
CA SER A 237 5.26 -22.29 -10.63
C SER A 237 5.93 -23.32 -9.72
N TYR A 238 6.08 -24.54 -10.22
CA TYR A 238 6.76 -25.62 -9.53
C TYR A 238 8.24 -25.64 -9.95
N ASN A 239 9.07 -24.89 -9.21
CA ASN A 239 10.48 -24.66 -9.55
C ASN A 239 11.44 -25.69 -8.95
N VAL A 240 10.94 -26.81 -8.42
CA VAL A 240 11.79 -27.83 -7.80
C VAL A 240 12.44 -28.67 -8.89
N ILE A 241 13.78 -28.64 -8.93
CA ILE A 241 14.61 -29.37 -9.89
C ILE A 241 14.32 -30.88 -9.82
N ASN A 242 14.27 -31.43 -8.60
CA ASN A 242 14.02 -32.84 -8.36
C ASN A 242 12.54 -33.07 -8.03
N LYS A 243 11.77 -33.57 -9.00
CA LYS A 243 10.33 -33.86 -8.87
C LYS A 243 10.03 -35.17 -8.12
N THR A 244 10.71 -35.40 -7.00
CA THR A 244 10.44 -36.56 -6.15
C THR A 244 9.06 -36.44 -5.50
N ALA A 245 8.45 -37.58 -5.14
CA ALA A 245 7.15 -37.59 -4.47
C ALA A 245 7.15 -36.73 -3.19
N GLY A 246 8.20 -36.80 -2.37
CA GLY A 246 8.32 -35.99 -1.15
C GLY A 246 8.37 -34.47 -1.42
N ASN A 247 9.00 -34.04 -2.51
CA ASN A 247 9.04 -32.62 -2.88
C ASN A 247 7.69 -32.13 -3.39
N VAL A 248 7.00 -32.95 -4.20
CA VAL A 248 5.65 -32.65 -4.66
C VAL A 248 4.71 -32.53 -3.47
N LEU A 249 4.76 -33.50 -2.55
CA LEU A 249 3.96 -33.51 -1.32
C LEU A 249 4.20 -32.24 -0.49
N LYS A 250 5.45 -31.82 -0.31
CA LYS A 250 5.79 -30.60 0.43
C LYS A 250 5.17 -29.34 -0.19
N SER A 251 5.18 -29.23 -1.51
CA SER A 251 4.55 -28.10 -2.21
C SER A 251 3.03 -28.13 -2.09
N ILE A 252 2.41 -29.30 -2.18
CA ILE A 252 0.97 -29.48 -1.95
C ILE A 252 0.61 -29.07 -0.52
N THR A 253 1.35 -29.54 0.49
CA THR A 253 1.14 -29.16 1.90
C THR A 253 1.25 -27.66 2.12
N ALA A 254 2.30 -27.03 1.59
CA ALA A 254 2.47 -25.58 1.69
C ALA A 254 1.34 -24.80 1.01
N ALA A 255 0.76 -25.35 -0.06
CA ALA A 255 -0.37 -24.74 -0.73
C ALA A 255 -1.66 -24.88 0.08
N LEU A 256 -1.92 -26.06 0.67
CA LEU A 256 -3.12 -26.36 1.46
C LEU A 256 -3.13 -25.66 2.83
N SER A 257 -1.97 -25.39 3.43
CA SER A 257 -1.88 -24.66 4.71
C SER A 257 -2.45 -23.25 4.63
N ARG A 258 -2.46 -22.62 3.44
CA ARG A 258 -3.11 -21.32 3.20
C ARG A 258 -4.62 -21.35 3.41
N PHE A 259 -5.22 -22.53 3.43
CA PHE A 259 -6.64 -22.78 3.70
C PHE A 259 -6.87 -23.40 5.09
N GLY A 260 -5.81 -23.59 5.89
CA GLY A 260 -5.85 -24.24 7.20
C GLY A 260 -6.15 -25.74 7.14
N LEU A 261 -5.70 -26.42 6.08
CA LEU A 261 -5.94 -27.85 5.84
C LEU A 261 -4.73 -28.72 6.22
N ASP A 262 -3.89 -28.25 7.16
CA ASP A 262 -2.66 -28.94 7.56
C ASP A 262 -2.91 -30.39 8.03
N GLN A 263 -4.01 -30.60 8.75
CA GLN A 263 -4.41 -31.89 9.31
C GLN A 263 -4.88 -32.93 8.26
N LEU A 264 -5.20 -32.49 7.04
CA LEU A 264 -5.60 -33.42 5.97
C LEU A 264 -4.41 -34.30 5.55
N MET A 265 -3.19 -33.77 5.68
CA MET A 265 -1.98 -34.45 5.25
C MET A 265 -1.60 -35.63 6.15
N ASP A 266 -1.91 -35.53 7.45
CA ASP A 266 -1.66 -36.61 8.41
C ASP A 266 -2.40 -37.90 8.03
N LYS A 267 -3.57 -37.78 7.37
CA LYS A 267 -4.36 -38.91 6.84
C LYS A 267 -3.82 -39.48 5.52
N ILE A 268 -3.09 -38.69 4.73
CA ILE A 268 -2.56 -39.11 3.41
C ILE A 268 -1.26 -39.93 3.58
N THR A 269 -0.42 -39.58 4.57
CA THR A 269 0.85 -40.28 4.83
C THR A 269 0.73 -41.56 5.66
N SER A 270 -0.47 -41.87 6.17
CA SER A 270 -0.73 -43.08 6.97
C SER A 270 -1.18 -44.30 6.15
N VAL A 271 -1.14 -44.22 4.82
CA VAL A 271 -1.42 -45.32 3.88
C VAL A 271 -0.12 -45.80 3.27
#